data_AF-A0A1U7H5V1-F1
#
_entry.id   AF-A0A1U7H5V1-F1
#
_cell.length_a   1.000
_cell.length_b   1.000
_cell.length_c   1.000
_cell.angle_alpha   90.00
_cell.angle_beta   90.00
_cell.angle_gamma   90.00
#
_symmetry.space_group_name_H-M   'P 1'
#
loop_
_entity.id
_entity.type
_entity.pdbx_description
1 polymer ?
#
loop_
_entity_poly.entity_id
_entity_poly.type
_entity_poly.pdbx_seq_one_letter_code
_entity_poly.pdbx_strand_id
1 'polypeptide(L)'
;MISPEVNTKSSDKNLEAMRHFSEQYAKRTGTYFCSEPSVTAVVIEGLAKHKDELGAPLCPCRHYEDKEAEVNAAFWNCPCVPMRERKECHCMLFLTPDNEFAGDKQEISLETIKQVRDSMG
;
A
#
# COMPACT_ATOMS: atom_id res chain seq x y z
N MET A 1 -33.62 -5.34 7.86
CA MET A 1 -32.32 -6.04 7.92
C MET A 1 -31.26 -4.95 7.82
N ILE A 2 -30.53 -4.71 8.89
CA ILE A 2 -29.55 -3.62 8.98
C ILE A 2 -28.36 -4.05 8.13
N SER A 3 -28.12 -3.36 7.02
CA SER A 3 -26.91 -3.54 6.22
C SER A 3 -25.70 -3.32 7.13
N PRO A 4 -24.72 -4.24 7.16
CA PRO A 4 -23.49 -3.96 7.89
C PRO A 4 -22.84 -2.78 7.18
N GLU A 5 -22.60 -1.71 7.91
CA GLU A 5 -21.84 -0.57 7.41
C GLU A 5 -20.53 -1.11 6.86
N VAL A 6 -20.36 -1.05 5.53
CA VAL A 6 -19.10 -1.43 4.89
C VAL A 6 -18.08 -0.44 5.44
N ASN A 7 -17.22 -0.89 6.35
CA ASN A 7 -16.16 -0.07 6.87
C ASN A 7 -15.21 0.24 5.70
N THR A 8 -15.34 1.45 5.15
CA THR A 8 -14.62 1.84 3.94
C THR A 8 -13.14 2.06 4.22
N LYS A 9 -12.77 2.27 5.49
CA LYS A 9 -11.43 2.66 5.95
C LYS A 9 -10.74 1.56 6.75
N SER A 10 -9.42 1.52 6.63
CA SER A 10 -8.55 0.67 7.43
C SER A 10 -8.49 1.11 8.90
N SER A 11 -8.09 0.21 9.78
CA SER A 11 -7.82 0.51 11.19
C SER A 11 -6.56 1.36 11.32
N ASP A 12 -6.57 2.36 12.22
CA ASP A 12 -5.42 3.26 12.47
C ASP A 12 -4.14 2.47 12.81
N LYS A 13 -4.29 1.33 13.49
CA LYS A 13 -3.19 0.40 13.81
C LYS A 13 -2.55 -0.19 12.55
N ASN A 14 -3.35 -0.76 11.63
CA ASN A 14 -2.79 -1.34 10.42
C ASN A 14 -2.32 -0.27 9.43
N LEU A 15 -2.95 0.90 9.44
CA LEU A 15 -2.49 2.06 8.67
C LEU A 15 -1.08 2.49 9.08
N GLU A 16 -0.84 2.65 10.38
CA GLU A 16 0.47 3.00 10.92
C GLU A 16 1.50 1.90 10.66
N ALA A 17 1.11 0.63 10.80
CA ALA A 17 1.98 -0.51 10.49
C ALA A 17 2.40 -0.53 9.00
N MET A 18 1.47 -0.28 8.08
CA MET A 18 1.76 -0.25 6.64
C MET A 18 2.56 0.98 6.23
N ARG A 19 2.37 2.13 6.88
CA ARG A 19 3.23 3.31 6.73
C ARG A 19 4.68 2.95 7.10
N HIS A 20 4.90 2.44 8.31
CA HIS A 20 6.24 2.07 8.77
C HIS A 20 6.89 1.00 7.89
N PHE A 21 6.14 -0.03 7.51
CA PHE A 21 6.62 -1.04 6.56
C PHE A 21 7.10 -0.38 5.26
N SER A 22 6.31 0.54 4.69
CA SER A 22 6.63 1.19 3.42
C SER A 22 7.90 2.04 3.53
N GLU A 23 8.04 2.83 4.59
CA GLU A 23 9.24 3.66 4.80
C GLU A 23 10.50 2.80 4.97
N GLN A 24 10.42 1.75 5.79
CA GLN A 24 11.55 0.84 6.01
C GLN A 24 11.92 0.08 4.74
N TYR A 25 10.93 -0.39 3.97
CA TYR A 25 11.18 -1.13 2.74
C TYR A 25 11.76 -0.22 1.64
N ALA A 26 11.27 1.01 1.51
CA ALA A 26 11.80 2.01 0.58
C ALA A 26 13.28 2.28 0.87
N LYS A 27 13.61 2.58 2.13
CA LYS A 27 15.01 2.77 2.59
C LYS A 27 15.89 1.56 2.31
N ARG A 28 15.40 0.36 2.65
CA ARG A 28 16.15 -0.89 2.48
C ARG A 28 16.45 -1.23 1.02
N THR A 29 15.52 -0.91 0.11
CA THR A 29 15.63 -1.26 -1.31
C THR A 29 16.17 -0.14 -2.19
N GLY A 30 16.41 1.05 -1.62
CA GLY A 30 16.88 2.21 -2.37
C GLY A 30 15.84 2.72 -3.37
N THR A 31 14.56 2.57 -3.04
CA THR A 31 13.44 3.10 -3.82
C THR A 31 12.82 4.29 -3.12
N TYR A 32 12.07 5.08 -3.88
CA TYR A 32 11.45 6.32 -3.44
C TYR A 32 9.93 6.26 -3.66
N PHE A 33 9.22 7.09 -2.90
CA PHE A 33 7.79 7.26 -3.07
C PHE A 33 7.48 8.09 -4.32
N CYS A 34 6.26 7.98 -4.81
CA CYS A 34 5.76 8.83 -5.89
C CYS A 34 5.91 10.31 -5.51
N SER A 35 6.27 11.14 -6.48
CA SER A 35 6.37 12.60 -6.31
C SER A 35 5.04 13.23 -5.89
N GLU A 36 3.93 12.56 -6.20
CA GLU A 36 2.58 12.87 -5.75
C GLU A 36 2.25 12.07 -4.46
N PRO A 37 2.26 12.69 -3.26
CA PRO A 37 2.10 11.96 -1.99
C PRO A 37 0.73 11.28 -1.85
N SER A 38 -0.30 11.79 -2.54
CA SER A 38 -1.63 11.19 -2.51
C SER A 38 -1.64 9.76 -3.09
N VAL A 39 -0.84 9.48 -4.13
CA VAL A 39 -0.70 8.11 -4.68
C VAL A 39 -0.15 7.17 -3.61
N THR A 40 0.93 7.57 -2.94
CA THR A 40 1.55 6.81 -1.86
C THR A 40 0.56 6.56 -0.72
N ALA A 41 -0.20 7.58 -0.32
CA ALA A 41 -1.20 7.48 0.74
C ALA A 41 -2.34 6.50 0.40
N VAL A 42 -2.89 6.56 -0.81
CA VAL A 42 -3.97 5.65 -1.26
C VAL A 42 -3.50 4.20 -1.27
N VAL A 43 -2.27 3.93 -1.72
CA VAL A 43 -1.74 2.56 -1.74
C VAL A 43 -1.52 2.03 -0.32
N ILE A 44 -0.98 2.84 0.58
CA ILE A 44 -0.78 2.44 1.98
C ILE A 44 -2.12 2.14 2.66
N GLU A 45 -3.15 2.97 2.43
CA GLU A 45 -4.51 2.73 2.91
C GLU A 45 -5.09 1.41 2.35
N GLY A 46 -4.94 1.15 1.06
CA GLY A 46 -5.40 -0.09 0.43
C GLY A 46 -4.70 -1.34 0.97
N LEU A 47 -3.38 -1.27 1.21
CA LEU A 47 -2.62 -2.35 1.84
C LEU A 47 -3.08 -2.59 3.28
N ALA A 48 -3.34 -1.53 4.03
CA ALA A 48 -3.83 -1.61 5.40
C ALA A 48 -5.23 -2.24 5.45
N LYS A 49 -6.11 -1.85 4.53
CA LYS A 49 -7.45 -2.41 4.40
C LYS A 49 -7.44 -3.90 4.07
N HIS A 50 -6.64 -4.33 3.10
CA HIS A 50 -6.48 -5.76 2.82
C HIS A 50 -5.86 -6.51 4.01
N LYS A 51 -4.99 -5.87 4.79
CA LYS A 51 -4.48 -6.47 6.03
C LYS A 51 -5.57 -6.63 7.09
N ASP A 52 -6.49 -5.68 7.23
CA ASP A 52 -7.65 -5.81 8.13
C ASP A 52 -8.58 -6.94 7.67
N GLU A 53 -8.91 -6.99 6.38
CA GLU A 53 -9.92 -7.89 5.82
C GLU A 53 -9.40 -9.32 5.61
N LEU A 54 -8.16 -9.48 5.14
CA LEU A 54 -7.60 -10.75 4.69
C LEU A 54 -6.44 -11.24 5.57
N GLY A 55 -6.02 -10.45 6.56
CA GLY A 55 -4.85 -10.73 7.42
C GLY A 55 -3.49 -10.43 6.78
N ALA A 56 -3.43 -10.26 5.46
CA ALA A 56 -2.21 -9.98 4.69
C ALA A 56 -2.36 -8.75 3.78
N PRO A 57 -1.28 -7.98 3.56
CA PRO A 57 -1.32 -6.77 2.74
C PRO A 57 -1.29 -7.10 1.25
N LEU A 58 -2.37 -7.69 0.73
CA LEU A 58 -2.52 -8.01 -0.69
C LEU A 58 -2.46 -6.70 -1.52
N CYS A 59 -1.77 -6.72 -2.66
CA CYS A 59 -1.59 -5.54 -3.50
C CYS A 59 -2.95 -4.92 -3.92
N PRO A 60 -3.22 -3.63 -3.61
CA PRO A 60 -4.54 -3.02 -3.83
C PRO A 60 -4.78 -2.56 -5.28
N CYS A 61 -3.73 -2.46 -6.10
CA CYS A 61 -3.82 -1.97 -7.48
C CYS A 61 -4.06 -3.11 -8.50
N ARG A 62 -4.63 -4.23 -8.07
CA ARG A 62 -4.99 -5.34 -8.95
C ARG A 62 -6.41 -5.82 -8.64
N HIS A 63 -7.05 -6.34 -9.67
CA HIS A 63 -8.28 -7.11 -9.52
C HIS A 63 -7.93 -8.58 -9.28
N TYR A 64 -8.70 -9.23 -8.41
CA TYR A 64 -8.56 -10.65 -8.07
C TYR A 64 -9.94 -11.28 -8.10
N GLU A 65 -10.05 -12.47 -8.69
CA GLU A 65 -11.28 -13.27 -8.66
C GLU A 65 -11.49 -13.87 -7.27
N ASP A 66 -10.43 -14.41 -6.66
CA ASP A 66 -10.42 -14.96 -5.31
C ASP A 66 -9.27 -14.36 -4.49
N LYS A 67 -9.60 -13.41 -3.60
CA LYS A 67 -8.60 -12.75 -2.76
C LYS A 67 -7.99 -13.68 -1.71
N GLU A 68 -8.75 -14.64 -1.19
CA GLU A 68 -8.25 -15.55 -0.14
C GLU A 68 -7.23 -16.52 -0.72
N ALA A 69 -7.51 -17.08 -1.90
CA ALA A 69 -6.57 -17.94 -2.61
C ALA A 69 -5.25 -17.20 -2.91
N GLU A 70 -5.32 -15.93 -3.34
CA GLU A 70 -4.14 -15.12 -3.67
C GLU A 70 -3.32 -14.74 -2.43
N VAL A 71 -3.99 -14.44 -1.31
CA VAL A 71 -3.31 -14.23 -0.03
C VAL A 71 -2.55 -15.48 0.41
N ASN A 72 -3.16 -16.66 0.26
CA ASN A 72 -2.52 -17.93 0.60
C ASN A 72 -1.35 -18.26 -0.34
N ALA A 73 -1.47 -17.95 -1.63
CA ALA A 73 -0.37 -18.11 -2.61
C ALA A 73 0.78 -17.13 -2.37
N ALA A 74 0.51 -16.00 -1.69
CA ALA A 74 1.46 -14.97 -1.28
C ALA A 74 2.28 -14.32 -2.42
N PHE A 75 1.90 -14.53 -3.68
CA PHE A 75 2.57 -13.94 -4.83
C PHE A 75 2.40 -12.41 -4.84
N TRP A 76 1.18 -11.95 -4.56
CA TRP A 76 0.78 -10.53 -4.55
C TRP A 76 0.74 -9.90 -3.16
N ASN A 77 1.09 -10.64 -2.11
CA ASN A 77 1.26 -10.07 -0.78
C ASN A 77 2.45 -9.10 -0.80
N CYS A 78 2.23 -7.87 -0.36
CA CYS A 78 3.25 -6.83 -0.39
C CYS A 78 4.38 -7.15 0.61
N PRO A 79 5.66 -7.13 0.20
CA PRO A 79 6.16 -6.81 -1.14
C PRO A 79 6.00 -8.00 -2.10
N CYS A 80 5.30 -7.79 -3.21
CA CYS A 80 4.98 -8.83 -4.19
C CYS A 80 6.25 -9.37 -4.89
N VAL A 81 6.13 -10.53 -5.55
CA VAL A 81 7.28 -11.17 -6.25
C VAL A 81 7.98 -10.21 -7.23
N PRO A 82 7.27 -9.47 -8.12
CA PRO A 82 7.94 -8.53 -9.03
C PRO A 82 8.76 -7.45 -8.31
N MET A 83 8.25 -6.94 -7.19
CA MET A 83 8.98 -5.95 -6.39
C MET A 83 10.23 -6.55 -5.74
N ARG A 84 10.15 -7.78 -5.25
CA ARG A 84 11.28 -8.46 -4.59
C ARG A 84 12.38 -8.84 -5.56
N GLU A 85 12.02 -9.33 -6.74
CA GLU A 85 12.98 -9.86 -7.71
C GLU A 85 13.54 -8.78 -8.64
N ARG A 86 12.73 -7.81 -9.03
CA ARG A 86 13.06 -6.85 -10.11
C ARG A 86 12.84 -5.39 -9.74
N LYS A 87 12.40 -5.08 -8.51
CA LYS A 87 11.98 -3.73 -8.07
C LYS A 87 10.87 -3.13 -8.93
N GLU A 88 10.01 -3.97 -9.47
CA GLU A 88 8.84 -3.53 -10.25
C GLU A 88 7.62 -3.38 -9.33
N CYS A 89 7.21 -2.14 -9.06
CA CYS A 89 6.03 -1.83 -8.26
C CYS A 89 4.94 -1.14 -9.11
N HIS A 90 3.94 -1.92 -9.55
CA HIS A 90 2.81 -1.37 -10.32
C HIS A 90 2.04 -0.28 -9.55
N CYS A 91 1.98 -0.39 -8.22
CA CYS A 91 1.28 0.58 -7.38
C CYS A 91 1.98 1.95 -7.30
N MET A 92 3.18 2.09 -7.85
CA MET A 92 4.01 3.29 -7.70
C MET A 92 4.37 3.65 -6.25
N LEU A 93 4.31 2.66 -5.35
CA LEU A 93 4.74 2.82 -3.96
C LEU A 93 6.25 2.73 -3.80
N PHE A 94 6.92 1.90 -4.61
CA PHE A 94 8.38 1.73 -4.55
C PHE A 94 8.95 1.96 -5.95
N LEU A 95 9.36 3.20 -6.21
CA LEU A 95 9.90 3.62 -7.51
C LEU A 95 11.41 3.66 -7.47
N THR A 96 12.07 3.17 -8.53
CA THR A 96 13.51 3.33 -8.67
C THR A 96 13.86 4.80 -8.95
N PRO A 97 15.09 5.26 -8.64
CA PRO A 97 15.46 6.67 -8.78
C PRO A 97 15.38 7.21 -10.21
N ASP A 98 15.44 6.33 -11.21
CA ASP A 98 15.34 6.62 -12.63
C ASP A 98 13.90 6.68 -13.15
N ASN A 99 12.91 6.34 -12.32
CA ASN A 99 11.49 6.44 -12.69
C ASN A 99 11.05 7.91 -12.75
N GLU A 100 10.36 8.32 -13.80
CA GLU A 100 9.92 9.71 -14.02
C GLU A 100 8.98 10.26 -12.94
N PHE A 101 8.27 9.37 -12.23
CA PHE A 101 7.35 9.72 -11.15
C PHE A 101 7.98 9.56 -9.77
N ALA A 102 9.25 9.14 -9.68
CA ALA A 102 9.94 9.06 -8.39
C ALA A 102 10.15 10.46 -7.82
N GLY A 103 9.70 10.66 -6.59
CA GLY A 103 10.14 11.79 -5.77
C GLY A 103 11.51 11.52 -5.14
N ASP A 104 11.86 12.35 -4.17
CA ASP A 104 13.07 12.24 -3.37
C ASP A 104 12.82 11.69 -1.96
N LYS A 105 11.55 11.42 -1.62
CA LYS A 105 11.12 11.01 -0.27
C LYS A 105 11.05 9.49 -0.11
N GLN A 106 11.44 9.03 1.06
CA GLN A 106 11.24 7.66 1.55
C GLN A 106 10.44 7.64 2.86
N GLU A 107 9.81 8.77 3.18
CA GLU A 107 9.03 9.02 4.39
C GLU A 107 7.73 9.73 4.02
N ILE A 108 6.67 9.44 4.76
CA ILE A 108 5.37 10.07 4.61
C ILE A 108 4.71 10.19 5.99
N SER A 109 4.17 11.37 6.30
CA SER A 109 3.54 11.61 7.60
C SER A 109 2.22 10.84 7.70
N LEU A 110 1.90 10.38 8.91
CA LEU A 110 0.59 9.76 9.17
C LEU A 110 -0.56 10.74 8.90
N GLU A 111 -0.34 12.04 9.15
CA GLU A 111 -1.31 13.10 8.86
C GLU A 111 -1.67 13.15 7.37
N THR A 112 -0.68 13.16 6.47
CA THR A 112 -0.92 13.16 5.03
C THR A 112 -1.74 11.94 4.59
N ILE A 113 -1.43 10.76 5.14
CA ILE A 113 -2.19 9.55 4.83
C ILE A 113 -3.64 9.67 5.31
N LYS A 114 -3.86 10.16 6.54
CA LYS A 114 -5.19 10.35 7.11
C LYS A 114 -6.01 11.40 6.33
N GLN A 115 -5.41 12.51 5.94
CA GLN A 115 -6.06 13.54 5.12
C GLN A 115 -6.58 12.96 3.79
N VAL A 116 -5.74 12.19 3.08
CA VAL A 116 -6.13 11.54 1.82
C VAL A 116 -7.20 10.48 2.07
N ARG A 117 -7.01 9.61 3.08
CA ARG A 117 -8.02 8.62 3.50
C ARG A 117 -9.38 9.25 3.77
N ASP A 118 -9.41 10.40 4.43
CA ASP A 118 -10.66 11.06 4.80
C ASP A 118 -11.31 11.80 3.62
N SER A 119 -10.55 12.14 2.58
CA SER A 119 -11.07 12.69 1.32
C SER A 119 -11.66 11.65 0.35
N MET A 120 -11.42 10.35 0.58
CA MET A 120 -11.97 9.24 -0.22
C MET A 120 -13.37 8.77 0.23
N GLY A 121 -13.92 9.39 1.28
CA GLY A 121 -15.20 9.04 1.91
C GLY A 121 -16.39 9.80 1.37
#